data_AF-A0A286G7I3-F1
#
_entry.id   AF-A0A286G7I3-F1
#
_cell.length_a   1.000
_cell.length_b   1.000
_cell.length_c   1.000
_cell.angle_alpha   90.00
_cell.angle_beta   90.00
_cell.angle_gamma   90.00
#
_symmetry.space_group_name_H-M   'P 1'
#
loop_
_entity.id
_entity.type
_entity.pdbx_description
1 polymer ?
#
loop_
_entity_poly.entity_id
_entity_poly.type
_entity_poly.pdbx_seq_one_letter_code
_entity_poly.pdbx_strand_id
1 'polypeptide(L)'
;MLVQAASGLSVELDHRLRLPGRREDRFDLYLPEPAPSLLIDLDPEWTHNRPGSLERDTAKTAAALAAGLDVERIRSRGLPPVPVHGLTHHEAGPGVNPEDWAEAVGVVLRGRGLCWRQLTPAEVTAALTKGAQLWQKAVAGPEVSAVDVVPHLEEEFVANLTNPGKTPDRMPPGCNDVCLWRCRKPDCGYEWKAILNSRALAGRGCSQCARERVGAANSRPGPGESLAEVNPTMAAELIEVVDRPGWTALDLLPTSNKTCRWRCPEPHCSFEYPAPLNRRTGQSSGCPRCARRRTAADRVRPKPGKSLQDVHLAIANELLEVVDEPNLTAKELRPNSTKVCRWACSKPGCPGRWDATPDQRSRRGGTGKRCPVCHPPRKSRTQP
;
A
#
# COMPACT_ATOMS: atom_id res chain seq x y z
N MET A 1 35.31 31.59 -16.40
CA MET A 1 35.74 32.24 -17.67
C MET A 1 37.04 33.02 -17.49
N LEU A 2 37.14 33.96 -16.53
CA LEU A 2 38.38 34.73 -16.28
C LEU A 2 39.61 33.83 -16.06
N VAL A 3 39.48 32.80 -15.21
CA VAL A 3 40.55 31.82 -14.94
C VAL A 3 41.05 31.18 -16.24
N GLN A 4 40.17 30.69 -17.11
CA GLN A 4 40.56 30.09 -18.40
C GLN A 4 41.27 31.10 -19.31
N ALA A 5 40.79 32.34 -19.37
CA ALA A 5 41.41 33.38 -20.21
C ALA A 5 42.82 33.75 -19.72
N ALA A 6 43.01 33.82 -18.40
CA ALA A 6 44.26 34.20 -17.75
C ALA A 6 45.29 33.05 -17.69
N SER A 7 44.85 31.81 -17.49
CA SER A 7 45.74 30.66 -17.38
C SER A 7 45.97 29.92 -18.70
N GLY A 8 45.02 30.02 -19.64
CA GLY A 8 44.98 29.18 -20.84
C GLY A 8 44.60 27.73 -20.57
N LEU A 9 44.27 27.38 -19.32
CA LEU A 9 43.93 26.02 -18.91
C LEU A 9 42.45 25.70 -19.12
N SER A 10 42.15 24.42 -19.30
CA SER A 10 40.77 23.93 -19.21
C SER A 10 40.30 24.05 -17.76
N VAL A 11 39.06 24.51 -17.58
CA VAL A 11 38.43 24.64 -16.26
C VAL A 11 37.04 24.05 -16.37
N GLU A 12 36.79 23.01 -15.59
CA GLU A 12 35.47 22.44 -15.37
C GLU A 12 34.82 23.14 -14.17
N LEU A 13 33.57 23.55 -14.33
CA LEU A 13 32.76 24.16 -13.28
C LEU A 13 31.89 23.09 -12.61
N ASP A 14 31.62 23.25 -11.32
CA ASP A 14 30.74 22.35 -10.54
C ASP A 14 31.16 20.86 -10.67
N HIS A 15 32.46 20.58 -10.66
CA HIS A 15 33.00 19.24 -10.80
C HIS A 15 32.53 18.34 -9.65
N ARG A 16 32.00 17.16 -9.99
CA ARG A 16 31.33 16.27 -9.04
C ARG A 16 32.10 14.99 -8.82
N LEU A 17 32.36 14.67 -7.56
CA LEU A 17 33.08 13.46 -7.18
C LEU A 17 32.45 12.83 -5.96
N ARG A 18 32.40 11.50 -5.94
CA ARG A 18 31.90 10.74 -4.79
C ARG A 18 33.04 10.35 -3.87
N LEU A 19 33.23 11.11 -2.79
CA LEU A 19 34.24 10.82 -1.78
C LEU A 19 33.84 9.63 -0.89
N PRO A 20 34.80 8.87 -0.34
CA PRO A 20 34.52 7.75 0.55
C PRO A 20 33.64 8.16 1.74
N GLY A 21 32.56 7.41 1.98
CA GLY A 21 31.62 7.68 3.08
C GLY A 21 30.72 8.91 2.88
N ARG A 22 30.79 9.57 1.72
CA ARG A 22 30.03 10.79 1.42
C ARG A 22 29.05 10.56 0.25
N ARG A 23 28.13 11.52 0.10
CA ARG A 23 27.32 11.65 -1.12
C ARG A 23 28.22 12.18 -2.24
N GLU A 24 27.64 12.48 -3.39
CA GLU A 24 28.32 13.24 -4.43
C GLU A 24 28.62 14.66 -3.90
N ASP A 25 29.90 14.98 -3.74
CA ASP A 25 30.39 16.31 -3.39
C ASP A 25 30.69 17.10 -4.66
N ARG A 26 30.54 18.43 -4.58
CA ARG A 26 30.71 19.36 -5.70
C ARG A 26 31.83 20.35 -5.40
N PHE A 27 32.79 20.48 -6.30
CA PHE A 27 33.88 21.46 -6.25
C PHE A 27 33.68 22.53 -7.32
N ASP A 28 33.98 23.78 -6.99
CA ASP A 28 33.60 24.90 -7.87
C ASP A 28 34.45 24.93 -9.14
N LEU A 29 35.76 24.69 -9.03
CA LEU A 29 36.68 24.60 -10.17
C LEU A 29 37.51 23.30 -10.12
N TYR A 30 37.64 22.65 -11.27
CA TYR A 30 38.56 21.54 -11.51
C TYR A 30 39.40 21.81 -12.76
N LEU A 31 40.70 21.53 -12.69
CA LEU A 31 41.67 21.80 -13.76
C LEU A 31 42.33 20.49 -14.20
N PRO A 32 41.73 19.74 -15.15
CA PRO A 32 42.14 18.38 -15.47
C PRO A 32 43.59 18.25 -15.96
N GLU A 33 44.09 19.27 -16.67
CA GLU A 33 45.45 19.32 -17.17
C GLU A 33 46.04 20.72 -16.94
N PRO A 34 47.30 20.84 -16.47
CA PRO A 34 48.24 19.76 -16.14
C PRO A 34 48.13 19.26 -14.67
N ALA A 35 47.06 19.62 -13.94
CA ALA A 35 46.94 19.39 -12.50
C ALA A 35 45.69 18.55 -12.12
N PRO A 36 45.63 17.26 -12.51
CA PRO A 36 44.44 16.41 -12.37
C PRO A 36 44.01 16.11 -10.92
N SER A 37 44.84 16.42 -9.92
CA SER A 37 44.50 16.32 -8.50
C SER A 37 43.90 17.61 -7.92
N LEU A 38 44.01 18.75 -8.63
CA LEU A 38 43.70 20.07 -8.10
C LEU A 38 42.20 20.39 -8.18
N LEU A 39 41.61 20.63 -7.01
CA LEU A 39 40.24 21.08 -6.83
C LEU A 39 40.24 22.40 -6.07
N ILE A 40 39.45 23.37 -6.53
CA ILE A 40 39.34 24.69 -5.90
C ILE A 40 37.89 24.95 -5.52
N ASP A 41 37.67 25.22 -4.24
CA ASP A 41 36.40 25.75 -3.72
C ASP A 41 36.47 27.27 -3.59
N LEU A 42 35.39 27.94 -4.02
CA LEU A 42 35.18 29.38 -3.90
C LEU A 42 34.08 29.61 -2.86
N ASP A 43 34.43 30.22 -1.73
CA ASP A 43 33.55 30.42 -0.59
C ASP A 43 33.14 31.89 -0.40
N PRO A 44 32.22 32.41 -1.21
CA PRO A 44 31.71 33.75 -1.00
C PRO A 44 30.92 33.81 0.32
N GLU A 45 30.92 34.97 0.96
CA GLU A 45 30.30 35.17 2.27
C GLU A 45 28.82 34.75 2.30
N TRP A 46 28.07 35.04 1.23
CA TRP A 46 26.64 34.77 1.14
C TRP A 46 26.28 33.28 1.13
N THR A 47 27.20 32.37 0.81
CA THR A 47 26.98 30.91 0.91
C THR A 47 27.29 30.35 2.31
N HIS A 48 27.85 31.17 3.20
CA HIS A 48 28.37 30.76 4.52
C HIS A 48 27.64 31.40 5.70
N ASN A 49 26.44 31.94 5.48
CA ASN A 49 25.60 32.58 6.50
C ASN A 49 24.80 31.60 7.40
N ARG A 50 24.92 30.29 7.18
CA ARG A 50 24.15 29.27 7.92
C ARG A 50 24.96 28.65 9.05
N PRO A 51 24.33 28.34 10.20
CA PRO A 51 24.94 27.49 11.22
C PRO A 51 25.45 26.16 10.61
N GLY A 52 26.64 25.73 11.04
CA GLY A 52 27.29 24.50 10.57
C GLY A 52 27.93 24.57 9.18
N SER A 53 27.99 25.73 8.52
CA SER A 53 28.72 25.84 7.23
C SER A 53 30.21 25.53 7.40
N LEU A 54 30.86 26.06 8.43
CA LEU A 54 32.28 25.77 8.72
C LEU A 54 32.53 24.27 8.98
N GLU A 55 31.64 23.59 9.70
CA GLU A 55 31.74 22.16 9.98
C GLU A 55 31.63 21.33 8.69
N ARG A 56 30.68 21.68 7.81
CA ARG A 56 30.51 21.04 6.50
C ARG A 56 31.74 21.25 5.61
N ASP A 57 32.28 22.46 5.60
CA ASP A 57 33.49 22.82 4.86
C ASP A 57 34.68 21.99 5.33
N THR A 58 34.88 21.95 6.66
CA THR A 58 35.92 21.16 7.32
C THR A 58 35.81 19.69 6.94
N ALA A 59 34.60 19.11 7.04
CA ALA A 59 34.38 17.70 6.72
C ALA A 59 34.58 17.37 5.23
N LYS A 60 34.16 18.25 4.32
CA LYS A 60 34.38 18.08 2.88
C LYS A 60 35.87 18.15 2.54
N THR A 61 36.55 19.18 3.02
CA THR A 61 37.97 19.40 2.74
C THR A 61 38.84 18.29 3.34
N ALA A 62 38.60 17.88 4.60
CA ALA A 62 39.32 16.77 5.21
C ALA A 62 39.13 15.45 4.45
N ALA A 63 37.91 15.16 3.98
CA ALA A 63 37.63 13.95 3.22
C ALA A 63 38.33 13.93 1.85
N ALA A 64 38.42 15.07 1.18
CA ALA A 64 39.10 15.19 -0.10
C ALA A 64 40.62 15.03 0.04
N LEU A 65 41.24 15.67 1.04
CA LEU A 65 42.67 15.47 1.36
C LEU A 65 42.95 14.01 1.73
N ALA A 66 42.08 13.38 2.53
CA ALA A 66 42.20 11.96 2.87
C ALA A 66 42.07 11.03 1.65
N ALA A 67 41.41 11.47 0.58
CA ALA A 67 41.33 10.76 -0.69
C ALA A 67 42.54 11.01 -1.62
N GLY A 68 43.55 11.76 -1.16
CA GLY A 68 44.76 12.07 -1.93
C GLY A 68 44.57 13.17 -2.99
N LEU A 69 43.51 13.98 -2.87
CA LEU A 69 43.25 15.11 -3.76
C LEU A 69 43.89 16.38 -3.21
N ASP A 70 44.33 17.27 -4.10
CA ASP A 70 44.86 18.57 -3.76
C ASP A 70 43.72 19.59 -3.71
N VAL A 71 43.26 19.92 -2.51
CA VAL A 71 42.16 20.89 -2.34
C VAL A 71 42.68 22.23 -1.89
N GLU A 72 42.34 23.26 -2.64
CA GLU A 72 42.55 24.66 -2.28
C GLU A 72 41.21 25.33 -2.02
N ARG A 73 41.20 26.26 -1.06
CA ARG A 73 39.96 26.90 -0.62
C ARG A 73 40.15 28.40 -0.53
N ILE A 74 39.45 29.11 -1.42
CA ILE A 74 39.48 30.56 -1.50
C ILE A 74 38.25 31.08 -0.78
N ARG A 75 38.45 31.83 0.30
CA ARG A 75 37.37 32.35 1.14
C ARG A 75 37.23 33.84 1.01
N SER A 76 36.00 34.34 1.12
CA SER A 76 35.80 35.79 1.23
C SER A 76 36.51 36.31 2.48
N ARG A 77 37.23 37.42 2.34
CA ARG A 77 37.93 38.08 3.45
C ARG A 77 37.00 38.30 4.64
N GLY A 78 37.38 37.79 5.81
CA GLY A 78 36.60 37.90 7.05
C GLY A 78 35.84 36.62 7.44
N LEU A 79 35.74 35.61 6.56
CA LEU A 79 35.25 34.29 6.96
C LEU A 79 36.27 33.56 7.84
N PRO A 80 35.82 32.76 8.83
CA PRO A 80 36.72 31.97 9.66
C PRO A 80 37.51 30.97 8.80
N PRO A 81 38.79 30.73 9.13
CA PRO A 81 39.61 29.72 8.48
C PRO A 81 39.04 28.33 8.72
N VAL A 82 39.16 27.45 7.72
CA VAL A 82 38.74 26.05 7.83
C VAL A 82 39.79 25.27 8.63
N PRO A 83 39.45 24.69 9.80
CA PRO A 83 40.40 24.04 10.70
C PRO A 83 40.84 22.65 10.21
N VAL A 84 41.54 22.60 9.07
CA VAL A 84 42.11 21.36 8.50
C VAL A 84 43.63 21.51 8.41
N HIS A 85 44.36 20.57 9.00
CA HIS A 85 45.82 20.60 9.01
C HIS A 85 46.39 20.50 7.59
N GLY A 86 47.33 21.38 7.23
CA GLY A 86 47.97 21.41 5.92
C GLY A 86 47.18 22.11 4.82
N LEU A 87 46.00 22.67 5.11
CA LEU A 87 45.24 23.46 4.15
C LEU A 87 45.81 24.89 4.04
N THR A 88 46.14 25.33 2.83
CA THR A 88 46.52 26.72 2.58
C THR A 88 45.29 27.63 2.58
N HIS A 89 45.37 28.76 3.28
CA HIS A 89 44.29 29.74 3.33
C HIS A 89 44.49 30.81 2.27
N HIS A 90 43.54 30.92 1.35
CA HIS A 90 43.49 31.97 0.34
C HIS A 90 42.28 32.85 0.57
N GLU A 91 42.46 34.17 0.46
CA GLU A 91 41.38 35.13 0.58
C GLU A 91 41.11 35.84 -0.75
N ALA A 92 39.84 35.96 -1.11
CA ALA A 92 39.37 36.88 -2.13
C ALA A 92 38.76 38.14 -1.47
N GLY A 93 38.77 39.25 -2.20
CA GLY A 93 38.18 40.51 -1.76
C GLY A 93 36.72 40.36 -1.26
N PRO A 94 36.22 41.32 -0.45
CA PRO A 94 34.85 41.26 0.03
C PRO A 94 33.85 41.30 -1.13
N GLY A 95 32.80 40.48 -1.06
CA GLY A 95 31.71 40.47 -2.03
C GLY A 95 31.87 39.53 -3.22
N VAL A 96 31.25 39.87 -4.36
CA VAL A 96 31.05 38.98 -5.52
C VAL A 96 31.80 39.43 -6.77
N ASN A 97 32.80 40.32 -6.63
CA ASN A 97 33.56 40.83 -7.78
C ASN A 97 34.36 39.69 -8.45
N PRO A 98 33.99 39.25 -9.67
CA PRO A 98 34.60 38.09 -10.30
C PRO A 98 36.10 38.25 -10.56
N GLU A 99 36.60 39.47 -10.69
CA GLU A 99 38.03 39.75 -10.90
C GLU A 99 38.86 39.45 -9.65
N ASP A 100 38.37 39.85 -8.46
CA ASP A 100 39.06 39.58 -7.19
C ASP A 100 39.17 38.07 -6.92
N TRP A 101 38.09 37.34 -7.21
CA TRP A 101 38.05 35.88 -7.11
C TRP A 101 38.98 35.21 -8.12
N ALA A 102 39.02 35.71 -9.35
CA ALA A 102 39.92 35.20 -10.37
C ALA A 102 41.39 35.44 -9.98
N GLU A 103 41.75 36.61 -9.48
CA GLU A 103 43.12 36.90 -9.05
C GLU A 103 43.55 36.02 -7.86
N ALA A 104 42.65 35.74 -6.92
CA ALA A 104 42.91 34.79 -5.84
C ALA A 104 43.18 33.37 -6.37
N VAL A 105 42.43 32.91 -7.38
CA VAL A 105 42.75 31.66 -8.10
C VAL A 105 44.11 31.78 -8.79
N GLY A 106 44.43 32.92 -9.38
CA GLY A 106 45.72 33.19 -9.99
C GLY A 106 46.90 33.05 -9.01
N VAL A 107 46.75 33.49 -7.76
CA VAL A 107 47.74 33.27 -6.70
C VAL A 107 47.98 31.77 -6.45
N VAL A 108 46.91 30.98 -6.36
CA VAL A 108 46.98 29.52 -6.20
C VAL A 108 47.73 28.89 -7.37
N LEU A 109 47.35 29.23 -8.60
CA LEU A 109 47.94 28.65 -9.81
C LEU A 109 49.43 29.01 -9.93
N ARG A 110 49.81 30.28 -9.72
CA ARG A 110 51.22 30.72 -9.74
C ARG A 110 52.05 30.04 -8.66
N GLY A 111 51.51 29.88 -7.45
CA GLY A 111 52.18 29.18 -6.35
C GLY A 111 52.49 27.71 -6.69
N ARG A 112 51.72 27.11 -7.59
CA ARG A 112 51.91 25.75 -8.12
C ARG A 112 52.71 25.70 -9.43
N GLY A 113 53.28 26.83 -9.87
CA GLY A 113 54.05 26.92 -11.11
C GLY A 113 53.21 26.85 -12.39
N LEU A 114 51.89 27.04 -12.29
CA LEU A 114 50.98 27.02 -13.43
C LEU A 114 50.89 28.40 -14.09
N CYS A 115 50.59 28.39 -15.39
CA CYS A 115 50.48 29.60 -16.19
C CYS A 115 49.40 30.55 -15.65
N TRP A 116 49.77 31.82 -15.52
CA TRP A 116 48.85 32.93 -15.28
C TRP A 116 49.40 34.20 -15.88
N ARG A 117 48.61 34.86 -16.72
CA ARG A 117 48.94 36.18 -17.28
C ARG A 117 47.91 37.22 -16.84
N GLN A 118 48.36 38.47 -16.75
CA GLN A 118 47.43 39.58 -16.57
C GLN A 118 46.64 39.81 -17.87
N LEU A 119 45.33 39.93 -17.73
CA LEU A 119 44.41 40.16 -18.85
C LEU A 119 44.30 41.65 -19.14
N THR A 120 44.16 42.00 -20.41
CA THR A 120 43.79 43.36 -20.80
C THR A 120 42.32 43.65 -20.43
N PRO A 121 41.91 44.93 -20.25
CA PRO A 121 40.51 45.27 -19.97
C PRO A 121 39.51 44.72 -21.00
N ALA A 122 39.92 44.65 -22.27
CA ALA A 122 39.10 44.07 -23.33
C ALA A 122 38.90 42.55 -23.15
N GLU A 123 39.94 41.82 -22.76
CA GLU A 123 39.86 40.38 -22.48
C GLU A 123 39.04 40.08 -21.22
N VAL A 124 39.19 40.90 -20.17
CA VAL A 124 38.34 40.83 -18.97
C VAL A 124 36.88 41.00 -19.35
N THR A 125 36.55 42.06 -20.09
CA THR A 125 35.18 42.34 -20.55
C THR A 125 34.62 41.19 -21.40
N ALA A 126 35.42 40.64 -22.32
CA ALA A 126 35.01 39.51 -23.15
C ALA A 126 34.76 38.25 -22.31
N ALA A 127 35.63 37.95 -21.35
CA ALA A 127 35.48 36.80 -20.46
C ALA A 127 34.25 36.92 -19.54
N LEU A 128 34.01 38.11 -18.98
CA LEU A 128 32.83 38.40 -18.16
C LEU A 128 31.54 38.32 -18.99
N THR A 129 31.52 38.89 -20.20
CA THR A 129 30.38 38.81 -21.11
C THR A 129 30.04 37.35 -21.45
N LYS A 130 31.06 36.55 -21.80
CA LYS A 130 30.87 35.11 -22.04
C LYS A 130 30.35 34.39 -20.80
N GLY A 131 30.87 34.72 -19.62
CA GLY A 131 30.40 34.18 -18.35
C GLY A 131 28.93 34.50 -18.07
N ALA A 132 28.54 35.76 -18.27
CA ALA A 132 27.17 36.23 -18.10
C ALA A 132 26.20 35.53 -19.07
N GLN A 133 26.58 35.34 -20.34
CA GLN A 133 25.78 34.61 -21.32
C GLN A 133 25.58 33.12 -20.93
N LEU A 134 26.64 32.46 -20.45
CA LEU A 134 26.55 31.09 -19.97
C LEU A 134 25.65 30.98 -18.74
N TRP A 135 25.79 31.90 -17.78
CA TRP A 135 24.92 31.96 -16.61
C TRP A 135 23.47 32.22 -17.01
N GLN A 136 23.21 33.19 -17.90
CA GLN A 136 21.87 33.47 -18.40
C GLN A 136 21.24 32.24 -19.05
N LYS A 137 21.99 31.45 -19.83
CA LYS A 137 21.51 30.18 -20.39
C LYS A 137 21.26 29.11 -19.33
N ALA A 138 22.09 29.05 -18.29
CA ALA A 138 21.95 28.08 -17.21
C ALA A 138 20.77 28.40 -16.27
N VAL A 139 20.45 29.68 -16.08
CA VAL A 139 19.34 30.13 -15.23
C VAL A 139 18.05 30.37 -16.02
N ALA A 140 18.12 30.58 -17.33
CA ALA A 140 16.94 30.64 -18.18
C ALA A 140 16.15 29.33 -18.03
N GLY A 141 14.94 29.46 -17.47
CA GLY A 141 13.97 28.39 -17.48
C GLY A 141 13.60 27.99 -18.92
N PRO A 142 12.79 26.94 -19.08
CA PRO A 142 12.27 26.59 -20.40
C PRO A 142 11.43 27.75 -20.97
N GLU A 143 11.35 27.87 -22.30
CA GLU A 143 10.48 28.85 -22.96
C GLU A 143 9.01 28.67 -22.58
N VAL A 144 8.59 27.41 -22.38
CA VAL A 144 7.30 27.03 -21.80
C VAL A 144 7.56 26.01 -20.71
N SER A 145 7.13 26.29 -19.49
CA SER A 145 7.25 25.41 -18.34
C SER A 145 6.07 24.45 -18.22
N ALA A 146 6.21 23.45 -17.34
CA ALA A 146 5.14 22.50 -17.05
C ALA A 146 3.91 23.19 -16.43
N VAL A 147 4.11 24.24 -15.61
CA VAL A 147 3.00 24.97 -14.98
C VAL A 147 2.33 25.96 -15.94
N ASP A 148 3.03 26.44 -16.96
CA ASP A 148 2.41 27.23 -18.03
C ASP A 148 1.37 26.40 -18.80
N VAL A 149 1.64 25.10 -19.02
CA VAL A 149 0.70 24.18 -19.68
C VAL A 149 -0.35 23.65 -18.71
N VAL A 150 0.05 23.34 -17.48
CA VAL A 150 -0.83 22.73 -16.47
C VAL A 150 -0.63 23.42 -15.11
N PRO A 151 -1.33 24.54 -14.84
CA PRO A 151 -1.08 25.37 -13.65
C PRO A 151 -1.23 24.64 -12.31
N HIS A 152 -2.18 23.71 -12.21
CA HIS A 152 -2.44 22.97 -10.96
C HIS A 152 -1.32 21.99 -10.57
N LEU A 153 -0.30 21.77 -11.43
CA LEU A 153 0.87 20.97 -11.04
C LEU A 153 1.67 21.63 -9.92
N GLU A 154 1.61 22.95 -9.79
CA GLU A 154 2.29 23.67 -8.72
C GLU A 154 1.71 23.29 -7.34
N GLU A 155 0.39 23.22 -7.23
CA GLU A 155 -0.30 22.81 -6.00
C GLU A 155 -0.05 21.34 -5.63
N GLU A 156 0.16 20.50 -6.63
CA GLU A 156 0.38 19.06 -6.43
C GLU A 156 1.87 18.72 -6.19
N PHE A 157 2.79 19.62 -6.50
CA PHE A 157 4.22 19.34 -6.44
C PHE A 157 4.74 19.33 -5.00
N VAL A 158 5.45 18.26 -4.62
CA VAL A 158 6.10 18.15 -3.31
C VAL A 158 7.62 18.31 -3.44
N ALA A 159 8.24 17.51 -4.31
CA ALA A 159 9.69 17.56 -4.53
C ALA A 159 10.09 16.92 -5.85
N ASN A 160 11.16 17.42 -6.46
CA ASN A 160 11.84 16.74 -7.55
C ASN A 160 12.88 15.78 -6.96
N LEU A 161 12.72 14.48 -7.22
CA LEU A 161 13.58 13.43 -6.68
C LEU A 161 14.80 13.15 -7.57
N THR A 162 14.73 13.51 -8.86
CA THR A 162 15.85 13.41 -9.81
C THR A 162 16.79 14.60 -9.67
N ASN A 163 16.25 15.81 -9.62
CA ASN A 163 16.99 17.07 -9.49
C ASN A 163 16.44 17.90 -8.30
N PRO A 164 16.92 17.65 -7.07
CA PRO A 164 16.44 18.35 -5.88
C PRO A 164 16.53 19.87 -6.01
N GLY A 165 15.45 20.57 -5.65
CA GLY A 165 15.35 22.03 -5.73
C GLY A 165 14.91 22.58 -7.09
N LYS A 166 14.82 21.76 -8.13
CA LYS A 166 14.25 22.16 -9.42
C LYS A 166 12.73 22.00 -9.43
N THR A 167 12.03 23.12 -9.49
CA THR A 167 10.56 23.22 -9.41
C THR A 167 9.90 23.20 -10.80
N PRO A 168 8.61 22.88 -10.92
CA PRO A 168 7.92 22.71 -12.21
C PRO A 168 7.88 23.94 -13.12
N ASP A 169 7.94 25.16 -12.57
CA ASP A 169 8.14 26.44 -13.29
C ASP A 169 9.48 26.51 -14.03
N ARG A 170 10.46 25.69 -13.64
CA ARG A 170 11.78 25.61 -14.27
C ARG A 170 11.99 24.32 -15.06
N MET A 171 10.92 23.57 -15.31
CA MET A 171 10.99 22.31 -16.05
C MET A 171 10.09 22.37 -17.29
N PRO A 172 10.57 21.97 -18.48
CA PRO A 172 9.72 21.90 -19.65
C PRO A 172 8.68 20.77 -19.48
N PRO A 173 7.49 20.86 -20.09
CA PRO A 173 6.44 19.84 -19.99
C PRO A 173 6.91 18.41 -20.32
N GLY A 174 7.87 18.26 -21.24
CA GLY A 174 8.45 16.96 -21.63
C GLY A 174 9.50 16.39 -20.68
N CYS A 175 9.74 17.01 -19.52
CA CYS A 175 10.76 16.57 -18.58
C CYS A 175 10.47 15.17 -18.01
N ASN A 176 11.51 14.33 -17.95
CA ASN A 176 11.43 12.96 -17.42
C ASN A 176 11.83 12.85 -15.95
N ASP A 177 12.04 13.97 -15.26
CA ASP A 177 12.37 13.97 -13.83
C ASP A 177 11.26 13.30 -13.03
N VAL A 178 11.65 12.38 -12.14
CA VAL A 178 10.74 11.73 -11.21
C VAL A 178 10.48 12.69 -10.07
N CYS A 179 9.23 13.09 -9.92
CA CYS A 179 8.80 13.98 -8.85
C CYS A 179 7.87 13.23 -7.88
N LEU A 180 7.87 13.68 -6.63
CA LEU A 180 6.88 13.35 -5.63
C LEU A 180 5.72 14.35 -5.76
N TRP A 181 4.51 13.81 -5.87
CA TRP A 181 3.27 14.55 -6.03
C TRP A 181 2.32 14.24 -4.89
N ARG A 182 1.44 15.19 -4.56
CA ARG A 182 0.36 15.02 -3.60
C ARG A 182 -0.96 15.41 -4.25
N CYS A 183 -2.01 14.64 -3.96
CA CYS A 183 -3.33 14.93 -4.52
C CYS A 183 -3.87 16.23 -3.94
N ARG A 184 -4.25 17.19 -4.80
CA ARG A 184 -4.89 18.44 -4.39
C ARG A 184 -6.33 18.28 -3.88
N LYS A 185 -6.96 17.11 -4.06
CA LYS A 185 -8.31 16.84 -3.53
C LYS A 185 -8.22 16.81 -1.99
N PRO A 186 -8.99 17.66 -1.26
CA PRO A 186 -8.89 17.79 0.19
C PRO A 186 -8.99 16.46 0.95
N ASP A 187 -9.92 15.59 0.54
CA ASP A 187 -10.17 14.31 1.23
C ASP A 187 -9.27 13.16 0.75
N CYS A 188 -8.34 13.41 -0.18
CA CYS A 188 -7.47 12.36 -0.71
C CYS A 188 -6.08 12.41 -0.08
N GLY A 189 -5.36 13.53 -0.21
CA GLY A 189 -4.00 13.69 0.31
C GLY A 189 -2.96 12.65 -0.16
N TYR A 190 -3.33 11.76 -1.07
CA TYR A 190 -2.47 10.65 -1.50
C TYR A 190 -1.21 11.16 -2.18
N GLU A 191 -0.06 10.62 -1.79
CA GLU A 191 1.22 10.94 -2.41
C GLU A 191 1.67 9.82 -3.34
N TRP A 192 2.24 10.19 -4.49
CA TRP A 192 2.79 9.22 -5.43
C TRP A 192 3.98 9.79 -6.20
N LYS A 193 4.82 8.88 -6.69
CA LYS A 193 5.95 9.22 -7.58
C LYS A 193 5.49 9.11 -9.02
N ALA A 194 5.82 10.11 -9.84
CA ALA A 194 5.58 10.08 -11.28
C ALA A 194 6.55 11.03 -12.00
N ILE A 195 6.86 10.70 -13.25
CA ILE A 195 7.63 11.59 -14.13
C ILE A 195 6.78 12.81 -14.53
N LEU A 196 7.39 13.99 -14.64
CA LEU A 196 6.68 15.24 -14.95
C LEU A 196 5.91 15.17 -16.28
N ASN A 197 6.52 14.61 -17.34
CA ASN A 197 5.89 14.43 -18.65
C ASN A 197 4.53 13.72 -18.57
N SER A 198 4.43 12.66 -17.76
CA SER A 198 3.18 11.91 -17.59
C SER A 198 2.05 12.76 -16.99
N ARG A 199 2.41 13.81 -16.24
CA ARG A 199 1.48 14.76 -15.63
C ARG A 199 1.13 15.88 -16.60
N ALA A 200 2.15 16.53 -17.15
CA ALA A 200 2.00 17.74 -17.95
C ALA A 200 1.46 17.48 -19.35
N LEU A 201 1.90 16.41 -20.03
CA LEU A 201 1.50 16.12 -21.41
C LEU A 201 0.45 15.00 -21.52
N ALA A 202 0.60 13.93 -20.72
CA ALA A 202 -0.34 12.80 -20.76
C ALA A 202 -1.57 12.97 -19.85
N GLY A 203 -1.62 14.04 -19.04
CA GLY A 203 -2.76 14.35 -18.17
C GLY A 203 -3.07 13.30 -17.10
N ARG A 204 -2.09 12.47 -16.70
CA ARG A 204 -2.32 11.41 -15.71
C ARG A 204 -2.41 12.02 -14.31
N GLY A 205 -3.57 11.93 -13.68
CA GLY A 205 -3.84 12.45 -12.33
C GLY A 205 -3.57 11.45 -11.19
N CYS A 206 -4.16 11.72 -10.01
CA CYS A 206 -4.09 10.84 -8.85
C CYS A 206 -4.77 9.48 -9.14
N SER A 207 -4.06 8.37 -8.94
CA SER A 207 -4.57 7.02 -9.19
C SER A 207 -5.68 6.60 -8.22
N GLN A 208 -5.65 7.04 -6.96
CA GLN A 208 -6.70 6.77 -5.98
C GLN A 208 -8.02 7.43 -6.40
N CYS A 209 -7.98 8.72 -6.72
CA CYS A 209 -9.16 9.45 -7.21
C CYS A 209 -9.71 8.85 -8.51
N ALA A 210 -8.84 8.42 -9.43
CA ALA A 210 -9.27 7.75 -10.65
C ALA A 210 -9.98 6.43 -10.36
N ARG A 211 -9.44 5.62 -9.44
CA ARG A 211 -10.05 4.35 -9.02
C ARG A 211 -11.39 4.56 -8.32
N GLU A 212 -11.49 5.54 -7.43
CA GLU A 212 -12.77 5.92 -6.79
C GLU A 212 -13.83 6.30 -7.81
N ARG A 213 -13.47 7.16 -8.78
CA ARG A 213 -14.37 7.59 -9.85
C ARG A 213 -14.85 6.42 -10.71
N VAL A 214 -13.93 5.56 -11.14
CA VAL A 214 -14.26 4.37 -11.95
C VAL A 214 -15.11 3.39 -11.13
N GLY A 215 -14.76 3.16 -9.86
CA GLY A 215 -15.54 2.32 -8.97
C GLY A 215 -16.96 2.84 -8.76
N ALA A 216 -17.13 4.16 -8.59
CA ALA A 216 -18.43 4.80 -8.48
C ALA A 216 -19.25 4.68 -9.77
N ALA A 217 -18.63 4.88 -10.93
CA ALA A 217 -19.29 4.71 -12.23
C ALA A 217 -19.74 3.25 -12.45
N ASN A 218 -18.85 2.29 -12.21
CA ASN A 218 -19.14 0.86 -12.38
C ASN A 218 -20.12 0.30 -11.34
N SER A 219 -20.37 1.03 -10.25
CA SER A 219 -21.34 0.62 -9.23
C SER A 219 -22.77 1.08 -9.53
N ARG A 220 -22.96 1.97 -10.53
CA ARG A 220 -24.28 2.48 -10.90
C ARG A 220 -24.90 1.56 -11.95
N PRO A 221 -26.09 0.99 -11.70
CA PRO A 221 -26.78 0.19 -12.69
C PRO A 221 -27.16 1.00 -13.94
N GLY A 222 -26.97 0.44 -15.12
CA GLY A 222 -27.65 0.90 -16.33
C GLY A 222 -29.12 0.50 -16.35
N PRO A 223 -29.90 0.98 -17.33
CA PRO A 223 -31.29 0.56 -17.52
C PRO A 223 -31.41 -0.97 -17.67
N GLY A 224 -32.25 -1.62 -16.86
CA GLY A 224 -32.45 -3.07 -16.88
C GLY A 224 -31.40 -3.90 -16.12
N GLU A 225 -30.38 -3.26 -15.53
CA GLU A 225 -29.28 -3.97 -14.83
C GLU A 225 -29.44 -3.95 -13.31
N SER A 226 -30.39 -3.18 -12.77
CA SER A 226 -30.56 -3.05 -11.33
C SER A 226 -31.09 -4.33 -10.69
N LEU A 227 -30.88 -4.49 -9.38
CA LEU A 227 -31.41 -5.63 -8.62
C LEU A 227 -32.94 -5.69 -8.71
N ALA A 228 -33.62 -4.54 -8.68
CA ALA A 228 -35.08 -4.46 -8.79
C ALA A 228 -35.59 -5.01 -10.13
N GLU A 229 -34.86 -4.79 -11.21
CA GLU A 229 -35.24 -5.21 -12.57
C GLU A 229 -34.83 -6.66 -12.85
N VAL A 230 -33.60 -7.04 -12.47
CA VAL A 230 -33.04 -8.37 -12.75
C VAL A 230 -33.57 -9.43 -11.79
N ASN A 231 -33.83 -9.08 -10.53
CA ASN A 231 -34.32 -10.01 -9.52
C ASN A 231 -35.34 -9.36 -8.56
N PRO A 232 -36.59 -9.16 -9.01
CA PRO A 232 -37.64 -8.49 -8.23
C PRO A 232 -37.98 -9.21 -6.91
N THR A 233 -37.90 -10.55 -6.89
CA THR A 233 -38.19 -11.34 -5.68
C THR A 233 -37.15 -11.08 -4.59
N MET A 234 -35.88 -11.04 -4.96
CA MET A 234 -34.81 -10.68 -4.04
C MET A 234 -34.89 -9.21 -3.62
N ALA A 235 -35.24 -8.31 -4.54
CA ALA A 235 -35.43 -6.89 -4.24
C ALA A 235 -36.53 -6.67 -3.17
N ALA A 236 -37.60 -7.46 -3.19
CA ALA A 236 -38.66 -7.40 -2.17
C ALA A 236 -38.19 -7.83 -0.76
N GLU A 237 -37.12 -8.59 -0.66
CA GLU A 237 -36.51 -8.99 0.62
C GLU A 237 -35.56 -7.91 1.18
N LEU A 238 -35.19 -6.90 0.39
CA LEU A 238 -34.26 -5.85 0.80
C LEU A 238 -34.97 -4.87 1.76
N ILE A 239 -34.36 -4.63 2.93
CA ILE A 239 -34.83 -3.60 3.87
C ILE A 239 -34.06 -2.31 3.64
N GLU A 240 -32.72 -2.38 3.68
CA GLU A 240 -31.84 -1.21 3.56
C GLU A 240 -30.42 -1.60 3.11
N VAL A 241 -29.69 -0.63 2.56
CA VAL A 241 -28.24 -0.74 2.30
C VAL A 241 -27.50 -0.08 3.46
N VAL A 242 -26.76 -0.88 4.24
CA VAL A 242 -26.21 -0.47 5.55
C VAL A 242 -25.28 0.74 5.43
N ASP A 243 -24.36 0.71 4.46
CA ASP A 243 -23.34 1.77 4.29
C ASP A 243 -23.83 2.95 3.43
N ARG A 244 -25.09 2.92 2.95
CA ARG A 244 -25.64 3.92 2.03
C ARG A 244 -27.14 4.16 2.34
N PRO A 245 -27.46 4.97 3.35
CA PRO A 245 -28.84 5.34 3.65
C PRO A 245 -29.54 5.94 2.42
N GLY A 246 -30.79 5.55 2.19
CA GLY A 246 -31.62 6.01 1.07
C GLY A 246 -31.40 5.27 -0.25
N TRP A 247 -30.40 4.40 -0.37
CA TRP A 247 -30.27 3.54 -1.55
C TRP A 247 -31.34 2.45 -1.57
N THR A 248 -31.88 2.19 -2.75
CA THR A 248 -32.92 1.19 -3.02
C THR A 248 -32.38 0.05 -3.88
N ALA A 249 -33.23 -0.94 -4.19
CA ALA A 249 -32.86 -2.00 -5.11
C ALA A 249 -32.60 -1.51 -6.56
N LEU A 250 -33.06 -0.31 -6.93
CA LEU A 250 -32.74 0.32 -8.21
C LEU A 250 -31.30 0.85 -8.27
N ASP A 251 -30.68 1.10 -7.11
CA ASP A 251 -29.33 1.65 -7.00
C ASP A 251 -28.25 0.56 -6.89
N LEU A 252 -28.63 -0.72 -6.95
CA LEU A 252 -27.75 -1.86 -6.72
C LEU A 252 -27.63 -2.73 -7.96
N LEU A 253 -26.40 -3.05 -8.35
CA LEU A 253 -26.13 -4.17 -9.27
C LEU A 253 -26.26 -5.51 -8.52
N PRO A 254 -26.80 -6.58 -9.12
CA PRO A 254 -26.89 -7.92 -8.52
C PRO A 254 -25.55 -8.49 -8.01
N THR A 255 -24.43 -8.05 -8.59
CA THR A 255 -23.07 -8.47 -8.23
C THR A 255 -22.41 -7.59 -7.16
N SER A 256 -23.14 -6.59 -6.63
CA SER A 256 -22.62 -5.66 -5.64
C SER A 256 -22.17 -6.38 -4.37
N ASN A 257 -21.01 -6.01 -3.83
CA ASN A 257 -20.50 -6.51 -2.56
C ASN A 257 -21.01 -5.72 -1.35
N LYS A 258 -21.91 -4.75 -1.54
CA LYS A 258 -22.46 -3.92 -0.45
C LYS A 258 -23.26 -4.78 0.52
N THR A 259 -23.05 -4.51 1.81
CA THR A 259 -23.82 -5.15 2.88
C THR A 259 -25.21 -4.56 2.94
N CYS A 260 -26.20 -5.43 2.85
CA CYS A 260 -27.61 -5.07 2.94
C CYS A 260 -28.25 -5.78 4.12
N ARG A 261 -29.30 -5.18 4.69
CA ARG A 261 -30.17 -5.83 5.66
C ARG A 261 -31.32 -6.49 4.90
N TRP A 262 -31.53 -7.77 5.14
CA TRP A 262 -32.50 -8.61 4.43
C TRP A 262 -33.57 -9.12 5.38
N ARG A 263 -34.81 -9.20 4.91
CA ARG A 263 -35.90 -9.93 5.57
C ARG A 263 -36.02 -11.32 4.96
N CYS A 264 -36.06 -12.34 5.81
CA CYS A 264 -36.32 -13.70 5.34
C CYS A 264 -37.72 -13.80 4.70
N PRO A 265 -37.85 -14.36 3.47
CA PRO A 265 -39.14 -14.46 2.78
C PRO A 265 -40.04 -15.57 3.35
N GLU A 266 -39.48 -16.47 4.16
CA GLU A 266 -40.23 -17.58 4.76
C GLU A 266 -41.28 -17.05 5.76
N PRO A 267 -42.58 -17.34 5.57
CA PRO A 267 -43.66 -16.82 6.41
C PRO A 267 -43.51 -17.13 7.90
N HIS A 268 -42.83 -18.23 8.22
CA HIS A 268 -42.64 -18.73 9.58
C HIS A 268 -41.32 -18.25 10.24
N CYS A 269 -40.52 -17.44 9.55
CA CYS A 269 -39.22 -16.99 10.04
C CYS A 269 -39.14 -15.47 10.19
N SER A 270 -39.47 -14.72 9.13
CA SER A 270 -39.41 -13.25 9.04
C SER A 270 -38.15 -12.58 9.64
N PHE A 271 -37.07 -13.35 9.84
CA PHE A 271 -35.88 -12.89 10.54
C PHE A 271 -35.09 -11.92 9.67
N GLU A 272 -34.65 -10.83 10.28
CA GLU A 272 -33.83 -9.82 9.62
C GLU A 272 -32.35 -10.07 9.88
N TYR A 273 -31.53 -10.00 8.83
CA TYR A 273 -30.11 -10.31 8.94
C TYR A 273 -29.25 -9.54 7.93
N PRO A 274 -27.99 -9.21 8.29
CA PRO A 274 -27.06 -8.59 7.37
C PRO A 274 -26.42 -9.63 6.44
N ALA A 275 -26.33 -9.32 5.16
CA ALA A 275 -25.54 -10.10 4.19
C ALA A 275 -25.11 -9.24 2.98
N PRO A 276 -23.93 -9.48 2.39
CA PRO A 276 -23.55 -8.90 1.11
C PRO A 276 -24.48 -9.37 -0.03
N LEU A 277 -24.86 -8.45 -0.94
CA LEU A 277 -25.78 -8.77 -2.04
C LEU A 277 -25.24 -9.88 -2.96
N ASN A 278 -23.98 -9.81 -3.38
CA ASN A 278 -23.37 -10.80 -4.27
C ASN A 278 -23.39 -12.25 -3.73
N ARG A 279 -23.36 -12.43 -2.41
CA ARG A 279 -23.47 -13.75 -1.79
C ARG A 279 -24.90 -14.28 -1.85
N ARG A 280 -25.91 -13.40 -1.89
CA ARG A 280 -27.31 -13.79 -2.02
C ARG A 280 -27.64 -14.18 -3.45
N THR A 281 -27.19 -13.40 -4.43
CA THR A 281 -27.44 -13.65 -5.87
C THR A 281 -26.64 -14.82 -6.44
N GLY A 282 -25.36 -14.95 -6.07
CA GLY A 282 -24.46 -15.94 -6.68
C GLY A 282 -24.25 -17.24 -5.91
N GLN A 283 -24.48 -17.28 -4.59
CA GLN A 283 -24.18 -18.45 -3.73
C GLN A 283 -25.40 -18.98 -2.97
N SER A 284 -26.60 -18.46 -3.25
CA SER A 284 -27.86 -18.86 -2.59
C SER A 284 -27.77 -18.82 -1.06
N SER A 285 -26.98 -17.90 -0.50
CA SER A 285 -26.85 -17.74 0.94
C SER A 285 -28.12 -17.09 1.51
N GLY A 286 -29.04 -17.95 1.95
CA GLY A 286 -30.33 -17.56 2.52
C GLY A 286 -30.25 -17.22 4.01
N CYS A 287 -31.42 -17.15 4.65
CA CYS A 287 -31.53 -16.81 6.06
C CYS A 287 -30.75 -17.79 6.96
N PRO A 288 -29.86 -17.30 7.84
CA PRO A 288 -29.04 -18.15 8.71
C PRO A 288 -29.89 -18.96 9.70
N ARG A 289 -31.05 -18.46 10.13
CA ARG A 289 -31.98 -19.22 10.98
C ARG A 289 -32.60 -20.40 10.23
N CYS A 290 -33.08 -20.17 9.01
CA CYS A 290 -33.64 -21.25 8.17
C CYS A 290 -32.57 -22.28 7.81
N ALA A 291 -31.35 -21.82 7.48
CA ALA A 291 -30.22 -22.72 7.23
C ALA A 291 -29.91 -23.60 8.44
N ARG A 292 -29.83 -23.03 9.66
CA ARG A 292 -29.63 -23.80 10.90
C ARG A 292 -30.74 -24.81 11.15
N ARG A 293 -32.01 -24.44 10.91
CA ARG A 293 -33.15 -25.38 11.03
C ARG A 293 -33.03 -26.55 10.05
N ARG A 294 -32.67 -26.29 8.79
CA ARG A 294 -32.41 -27.35 7.79
C ARG A 294 -31.29 -28.27 8.22
N THR A 295 -30.13 -27.72 8.62
CA THR A 295 -28.99 -28.51 9.09
C THR A 295 -29.32 -29.34 10.33
N ALA A 296 -30.12 -28.80 11.26
CA ALA A 296 -30.60 -29.56 12.42
C ALA A 296 -31.49 -30.73 11.99
N ALA A 297 -32.42 -30.52 11.06
CA ALA A 297 -33.26 -31.58 10.51
C ALA A 297 -32.43 -32.66 9.79
N ASP A 298 -31.45 -32.27 8.97
CA ASP A 298 -30.55 -33.19 8.27
C ASP A 298 -29.66 -34.01 9.23
N ARG A 299 -29.27 -33.42 10.37
CA ARG A 299 -28.54 -34.12 11.43
C ARG A 299 -29.39 -35.16 12.15
N VAL A 300 -30.71 -35.04 12.15
CA VAL A 300 -31.60 -36.05 12.74
C VAL A 300 -31.85 -37.20 11.76
N ARG A 301 -32.04 -36.90 10.47
CA ARG A 301 -32.33 -37.92 9.44
C ARG A 301 -31.15 -38.86 9.18
N PRO A 302 -31.31 -40.19 9.14
CA PRO A 302 -30.21 -41.11 8.83
C PRO A 302 -29.70 -40.86 7.40
N LYS A 303 -28.37 -41.02 7.20
CA LYS A 303 -27.79 -41.05 5.85
C LYS A 303 -28.27 -42.33 5.13
N PRO A 304 -28.33 -42.36 3.79
CA PRO A 304 -28.66 -43.56 3.04
C PRO A 304 -27.84 -44.78 3.50
N GLY A 305 -28.49 -45.91 3.79
CA GLY A 305 -27.86 -47.14 4.26
C GLY A 305 -27.34 -47.11 5.70
N LYS A 306 -27.67 -46.08 6.50
CA LYS A 306 -27.23 -45.91 7.90
C LYS A 306 -28.40 -45.76 8.87
N SER A 307 -29.61 -46.13 8.46
CA SER A 307 -30.76 -46.18 9.38
C SER A 307 -30.63 -47.33 10.38
N LEU A 308 -31.48 -47.31 11.41
CA LEU A 308 -31.59 -48.42 12.36
C LEU A 308 -31.99 -49.70 11.63
N GLN A 309 -32.88 -49.62 10.64
CA GLN A 309 -33.27 -50.74 9.78
C GLN A 309 -32.06 -51.32 9.02
N ASP A 310 -31.22 -50.46 8.44
CA ASP A 310 -30.10 -50.89 7.59
C ASP A 310 -28.95 -51.51 8.40
N VAL A 311 -28.66 -50.95 9.57
CA VAL A 311 -27.48 -51.33 10.38
C VAL A 311 -27.82 -52.39 11.43
N HIS A 312 -29.06 -52.41 11.93
CA HIS A 312 -29.51 -53.28 13.02
C HIS A 312 -30.90 -53.86 12.77
N LEU A 313 -31.05 -54.61 11.69
CA LEU A 313 -32.32 -55.23 11.26
C LEU A 313 -33.06 -55.98 12.40
N ALA A 314 -32.36 -56.80 13.19
CA ALA A 314 -32.98 -57.54 14.29
C ALA A 314 -33.54 -56.64 15.40
N ILE A 315 -32.89 -55.50 15.68
CA ILE A 315 -33.39 -54.51 16.64
C ILE A 315 -34.55 -53.74 16.02
N ALA A 316 -34.44 -53.36 14.75
CA ALA A 316 -35.48 -52.63 14.02
C ALA A 316 -36.80 -53.41 13.96
N ASN A 317 -36.75 -54.73 13.79
CA ASN A 317 -37.95 -55.60 13.78
C ASN A 317 -38.65 -55.71 15.13
N GLU A 318 -38.00 -55.30 16.22
CA GLU A 318 -38.62 -55.24 17.56
C GLU A 318 -39.30 -53.90 17.84
N LEU A 319 -39.15 -52.90 16.96
CA LEU A 319 -39.75 -51.58 17.12
C LEU A 319 -41.27 -51.66 16.92
N LEU A 320 -42.03 -51.17 17.91
CA LEU A 320 -43.48 -51.01 17.77
C LEU A 320 -43.83 -49.59 17.33
N GLU A 321 -43.34 -48.59 18.07
CA GLU A 321 -43.63 -47.18 17.83
C GLU A 321 -42.55 -46.28 18.45
N VAL A 322 -42.43 -45.08 17.92
CA VAL A 322 -41.69 -43.98 18.55
C VAL A 322 -42.69 -43.17 19.37
N VAL A 323 -42.49 -43.09 20.69
CA VAL A 323 -43.50 -42.64 21.65
C VAL A 323 -44.04 -41.24 21.33
N ASP A 324 -43.15 -40.29 21.06
CA ASP A 324 -43.53 -38.90 20.79
C ASP A 324 -43.88 -38.65 19.31
N GLU A 325 -43.54 -39.57 18.40
CA GLU A 325 -43.71 -39.41 16.95
C GLU A 325 -44.10 -40.75 16.29
N PRO A 326 -45.35 -41.22 16.46
CA PRO A 326 -45.76 -42.57 16.03
C PRO A 326 -45.60 -42.87 14.54
N ASN A 327 -45.55 -41.82 13.70
CA ASN A 327 -45.36 -41.95 12.26
C ASN A 327 -43.93 -42.29 11.85
N LEU A 328 -42.94 -42.18 12.75
CA LEU A 328 -41.56 -42.49 12.43
C LEU A 328 -41.31 -44.00 12.38
N THR A 329 -40.66 -44.42 11.31
CA THR A 329 -40.28 -45.82 11.10
C THR A 329 -38.81 -46.07 11.45
N ALA A 330 -38.42 -47.35 11.56
CA ALA A 330 -37.02 -47.72 11.77
C ALA A 330 -36.07 -47.26 10.64
N LYS A 331 -36.60 -46.96 9.43
CA LYS A 331 -35.85 -46.39 8.31
C LYS A 331 -35.48 -44.92 8.52
N GLU A 332 -36.20 -44.23 9.39
CA GLU A 332 -36.01 -42.79 9.68
C GLU A 332 -35.28 -42.55 11.00
N LEU A 333 -34.97 -43.62 11.75
CA LEU A 333 -34.19 -43.57 12.97
C LEU A 333 -32.72 -43.88 12.71
N ARG A 334 -31.83 -43.17 13.41
CA ARG A 334 -30.41 -43.54 13.51
C ARG A 334 -30.18 -44.51 14.67
N PRO A 335 -29.20 -45.43 14.60
CA PRO A 335 -28.85 -46.31 15.71
C PRO A 335 -28.54 -45.56 17.01
N ASN A 336 -27.91 -44.39 16.95
CA ASN A 336 -27.60 -43.56 18.12
C ASN A 336 -28.70 -42.53 18.48
N SER A 337 -29.92 -42.71 17.96
CA SER A 337 -31.05 -41.84 18.30
C SER A 337 -31.39 -41.91 19.79
N THR A 338 -31.68 -40.76 20.38
CA THR A 338 -32.13 -40.63 21.76
C THR A 338 -33.65 -40.60 21.90
N LYS A 339 -34.41 -40.72 20.80
CA LYS A 339 -35.88 -40.80 20.85
C LYS A 339 -36.32 -42.04 21.61
N VAL A 340 -37.29 -41.90 22.52
CA VAL A 340 -37.84 -43.03 23.27
C VAL A 340 -38.74 -43.83 22.35
N CYS A 341 -38.44 -45.12 22.24
CA CYS A 341 -39.20 -46.04 21.41
C CYS A 341 -39.73 -47.17 22.30
N ARG A 342 -40.91 -47.68 21.94
CA ARG A 342 -41.50 -48.86 22.56
C ARG A 342 -41.16 -50.10 21.74
N TRP A 343 -40.70 -51.15 22.41
CA TRP A 343 -40.21 -52.37 21.77
C TRP A 343 -41.00 -53.59 22.22
N ALA A 344 -41.15 -54.59 21.36
CA ALA A 344 -41.63 -55.93 21.68
C ALA A 344 -40.52 -56.96 21.49
N CYS A 345 -40.43 -57.93 22.41
CA CYS A 345 -39.43 -58.97 22.30
C CYS A 345 -39.67 -59.85 21.07
N SER A 346 -38.62 -60.10 20.27
CA SER A 346 -38.67 -60.99 19.11
C SER A 346 -38.66 -62.49 19.47
N LYS A 347 -38.45 -62.87 20.74
CA LYS A 347 -38.42 -64.28 21.14
C LYS A 347 -39.83 -64.90 21.16
N PRO A 348 -40.04 -66.06 20.51
CA PRO A 348 -41.32 -66.77 20.53
C PRO A 348 -41.80 -67.03 21.96
N GLY A 349 -43.07 -66.69 22.25
CA GLY A 349 -43.67 -66.90 23.56
C GLY A 349 -43.29 -65.88 24.65
N CYS A 350 -42.50 -64.85 24.35
CA CYS A 350 -42.17 -63.81 25.32
C CYS A 350 -43.15 -62.61 25.25
N PRO A 351 -43.87 -62.28 26.34
CA PRO A 351 -44.78 -61.12 26.36
C PRO A 351 -44.08 -59.77 26.59
N GLY A 352 -42.74 -59.74 26.65
CA GLY A 352 -41.99 -58.58 27.11
C GLY A 352 -42.10 -57.37 26.19
N ARG A 353 -42.56 -56.24 26.76
CA ARG A 353 -42.57 -54.91 26.14
C ARG A 353 -41.85 -53.91 27.04
N TRP A 354 -41.09 -52.99 26.45
CA TRP A 354 -40.34 -52.00 27.23
C TRP A 354 -40.02 -50.76 26.42
N ASP A 355 -39.72 -49.67 27.13
CA ASP A 355 -39.31 -48.40 26.54
C ASP A 355 -37.78 -48.23 26.64
N ALA A 356 -37.16 -47.94 25.51
CA ALA A 356 -35.71 -47.69 25.40
C ALA A 356 -35.41 -46.84 24.17
N THR A 357 -34.26 -46.18 24.15
CA THR A 357 -33.80 -45.47 22.96
C THR A 357 -33.07 -46.40 21.99
N PRO A 358 -33.09 -46.15 20.67
CA PRO A 358 -32.27 -46.89 19.71
C PRO A 358 -30.79 -46.94 20.10
N ASP A 359 -30.25 -45.85 20.67
CA ASP A 359 -28.88 -45.81 21.19
C ASP A 359 -28.67 -46.87 22.29
N GLN A 360 -29.55 -46.89 23.29
CA GLN A 360 -29.51 -47.89 24.35
C GLN A 360 -29.67 -49.32 23.83
N ARG A 361 -30.34 -49.54 22.68
CA ARG A 361 -30.51 -50.86 22.07
C ARG A 361 -29.29 -51.29 21.26
N SER A 362 -28.65 -50.36 20.56
CA SER A 362 -27.63 -50.60 19.54
C SER A 362 -26.18 -50.59 20.05
N ARG A 363 -25.94 -50.10 21.28
CA ARG A 363 -24.60 -50.09 21.92
C ARG A 363 -23.94 -51.48 21.91
N ARG A 364 -22.70 -51.56 21.43
CA ARG A 364 -21.88 -52.78 21.48
C ARG A 364 -21.21 -52.91 22.85
N GLY A 365 -21.12 -54.15 23.35
CA GLY A 365 -20.47 -54.47 24.63
C GLY A 365 -21.42 -54.53 25.82
N GLY A 366 -22.22 -55.60 25.90
CA GLY A 366 -22.91 -56.09 27.12
C GLY A 366 -23.95 -55.19 27.81
N THR A 367 -24.03 -53.91 27.48
CA THR A 367 -24.76 -52.85 28.22
C THR A 367 -26.02 -52.37 27.51
N GLY A 368 -26.32 -52.92 26.33
CA GLY A 368 -27.54 -52.58 25.61
C GLY A 368 -28.79 -53.03 26.37
N LYS A 369 -29.81 -52.16 26.46
CA LYS A 369 -31.10 -52.52 27.08
C LYS A 369 -31.77 -53.62 26.27
N ARG A 370 -32.17 -54.70 26.93
CA ARG A 370 -32.81 -55.88 26.33
C ARG A 370 -34.19 -56.08 26.95
N CYS A 371 -34.93 -57.03 26.40
CA CYS A 371 -36.20 -57.46 26.96
C CYS A 371 -36.05 -57.78 28.46
N PRO A 372 -36.77 -57.10 29.37
CA PRO A 372 -36.63 -57.29 30.81
C PRO A 372 -37.14 -58.67 31.28
N VAL A 373 -37.99 -59.33 30.49
CA VAL A 373 -38.47 -60.69 30.78
C VAL A 373 -37.39 -61.72 30.44
N CYS A 374 -36.70 -61.55 29.31
CA CYS A 374 -35.64 -62.48 28.89
C CYS A 374 -34.29 -62.22 29.56
N HIS A 375 -34.05 -60.98 29.96
CA HIS A 375 -32.82 -60.51 30.58
C HIS A 375 -33.17 -59.58 31.74
N PRO A 376 -33.66 -60.14 32.86
CA PRO A 376 -34.01 -59.35 34.03
C PRO A 376 -32.78 -58.59 34.55
N PRO A 377 -32.95 -57.35 35.02
CA PRO A 377 -31.84 -56.58 35.58
C PRO A 377 -31.23 -57.35 36.76
N ARG A 378 -29.89 -57.38 36.83
CA ARG A 378 -29.19 -57.92 38.00
C ARG A 378 -29.61 -57.10 39.22
N LYS A 379 -30.23 -57.73 40.23
CA LYS A 379 -30.51 -57.09 41.52
C LYS A 379 -29.19 -56.56 42.09
N SER A 380 -29.11 -55.27 42.40
CA SER A 380 -27.99 -54.73 43.15
C SER A 380 -27.96 -55.41 44.52
N ARG A 381 -26.81 -55.99 44.91
CA ARG A 381 -26.55 -56.36 46.30
C ARG A 381 -26.37 -55.07 47.10
N THR A 382 -27.48 -54.49 47.50
CA THR A 382 -27.55 -53.58 48.64
C THR A 382 -28.42 -54.31 49.66
N GLN A 383 -27.72 -55.02 50.54
CA GLN A 383 -28.19 -55.67 51.75
C GLN A 383 -28.72 -54.61 52.75
N PRO A 384 -29.60 -54.97 53.70
CA PRO A 384 -29.31 -54.71 55.09
C PRO A 384 -28.26 -55.70 55.62
#